data_AF-A0AAD7S876-F1
#
_entry.id   AF-A0AAD7S876-F1
#
_cell.length_a   1.000
_cell.length_b   1.000
_cell.length_c   1.000
_cell.angle_alpha   90.00
_cell.angle_beta   90.00
_cell.angle_gamma   90.00
#
_symmetry.space_group_name_H-M   'P 1'
#
loop_
_entity.id
_entity.type
_entity.pdbx_description
1 polymer ?
#
loop_
_entity_poly.entity_id
_entity_poly.type
_entity_poly.pdbx_seq_one_letter_code
_entity_poly.pdbx_strand_id
1 'polypeptide(L)' 'MSYDLKHVFASLPQMERGVVKVLGGDPKGNNFLYTNGKSVIIRNIEVSCSCCSVLGVG' A
#
# COMPACT_ATOMS: atom_id res chain seq x y z
N MET A 1 -6.55 -19.96 22.03
CA MET A 1 -5.65 -18.81 21.92
C MET A 1 -6.30 -17.79 20.99
N SER A 2 -6.64 -16.60 21.49
CA SER A 2 -7.19 -15.50 20.68
C SER A 2 -6.04 -14.57 20.30
N TYR A 3 -5.91 -14.25 19.01
CA TYR A 3 -4.87 -13.36 18.51
C TYR A 3 -5.53 -12.08 17.99
N ASP A 4 -5.15 -10.95 18.58
CA ASP A 4 -5.59 -9.63 18.14
C ASP A 4 -4.61 -9.03 17.13
N LEU A 5 -5.15 -8.51 16.03
CA LEU A 5 -4.37 -7.84 14.98
C LEU A 5 -3.92 -6.47 15.48
N LYS A 6 -2.67 -6.35 15.92
CA LYS A 6 -2.08 -5.08 16.36
C LYS A 6 -1.69 -4.17 15.21
N HIS A 7 -1.08 -4.72 14.17
CA HIS A 7 -0.63 -3.95 13.01
C HIS A 7 -0.52 -4.83 11.77
N VAL A 8 -0.87 -4.29 10.60
CA VAL A 8 -0.76 -4.98 9.31
C VAL A 8 0.06 -4.11 8.38
N PHE A 9 1.17 -4.63 7.89
CA PHE A 9 2.00 -3.98 6.89
C PHE A 9 1.57 -4.47 5.50
N ALA A 10 1.05 -3.56 4.69
CA ALA A 10 0.70 -3.88 3.30
C ALA A 10 1.93 -3.75 2.39
N SER A 11 1.97 -4.59 1.36
CA SER A 11 3.01 -4.55 0.33
C SER A 11 3.02 -3.24 -0.46
N LEU A 12 4.09 -2.97 -1.19
CA LEU A 12 4.11 -1.84 -2.12
C LEU A 12 3.21 -2.16 -3.33
N PRO A 13 2.67 -1.15 -4.03
CA PRO A 13 2.02 -1.39 -5.31
C PRO A 13 2.99 -2.10 -6.25
N GLN A 14 2.55 -3.19 -6.87
CA GLN A 14 3.34 -3.84 -7.92
C GLN A 14 3.50 -2.81 -9.05
N MET A 15 4.70 -2.53 -9.51
CA MET A 15 4.92 -1.62 -10.64
C MET A 15 5.46 -2.44 -11.81
N GLU A 16 4.95 -2.18 -13.02
CA GLU A 16 5.44 -2.79 -14.26
C GLU A 16 5.93 -1.69 -15.19
N ARG A 17 7.14 -1.84 -15.73
CA ARG A 17 7.76 -0.80 -16.56
C ARG A 17 6.93 -0.60 -17.83
N GLY A 18 6.52 0.65 -18.08
CA GLY A 18 5.71 1.00 -19.25
C GLY A 18 4.21 0.77 -19.08
N VAL A 19 3.74 0.35 -17.91
CA VAL A 19 2.31 0.22 -17.59
C VAL A 19 1.94 1.20 -16.49
N VAL A 20 0.95 2.05 -16.76
CA VAL A 20 0.41 2.97 -15.76
C VAL A 20 -0.51 2.19 -14.82
N LYS A 21 -0.25 2.27 -13.52
CA LYS A 21 -1.15 1.72 -12.52
C LYS A 21 -1.99 2.86 -11.94
N VAL A 22 -3.30 2.71 -12.06
CA VAL A 22 -4.24 3.69 -11.54
C VAL A 22 -4.34 3.51 -10.03
N LEU A 23 -3.94 4.54 -9.30
CA LEU A 23 -4.19 4.66 -7.87
C LEU A 23 -5.58 5.28 -7.71
N GLY A 24 -6.49 4.55 -7.06
CA GLY A 24 -7.80 5.08 -6.70
C GLY A 24 -7.68 5.93 -5.43
N GLY A 25 -8.27 7.11 -5.44
CA GLY A 25 -8.51 7.90 -4.23
C GLY A 25 -9.98 7.82 -3.86
N ASP A 26 -10.28 7.78 -2.58
CA ASP A 26 -11.64 8.09 -2.13
C ASP A 26 -11.88 9.61 -2.17
N PRO A 27 -13.12 10.10 -2.33
CA PRO A 27 -13.42 11.53 -2.41
C PRO A 27 -13.11 12.31 -1.13
N LYS A 28 -12.82 11.65 0.00
CA LYS A 28 -12.35 12.29 1.24
C LYS A 28 -10.82 12.38 1.30
N GLY A 29 -10.11 11.75 0.35
CA GLY A 29 -8.67 11.85 0.21
C GLY A 29 -7.90 11.24 1.38
N ASN A 30 -8.51 10.34 2.16
CA ASN A 30 -7.90 9.77 3.35
C ASN A 30 -7.34 8.36 3.11
N ASN A 31 -7.70 7.73 2.00
CA ASN A 31 -7.30 6.37 1.66
C ASN A 31 -6.79 6.28 0.20
N PHE A 32 -5.71 5.53 0.03
CA PHE A 32 -5.19 5.09 -1.27
C PHE A 32 -5.62 3.66 -1.55
N LEU A 33 -6.21 3.47 -2.73
CA LEU A 33 -6.56 2.17 -3.27
C LEU A 33 -5.58 1.78 -4.37
N TYR A 34 -5.02 0.58 -4.27
CA TYR A 34 -4.20 0.01 -5.33
C TYR A 34 -4.37 -1.51 -5.41
N THR A 35 -4.10 -2.04 -6.60
CA THR A 35 -4.11 -3.47 -6.86
C THR A 35 -2.69 -4.03 -6.76
N ASN A 36 -2.52 -5.09 -5.97
CA ASN A 36 -1.30 -5.88 -5.92
C ASN A 36 -1.64 -7.33 -6.28
N GLY A 37 -1.26 -7.75 -7.49
CA GLY A 37 -1.59 -9.08 -8.03
C GLY A 37 -3.09 -9.39 -7.99
N LYS A 38 -3.48 -10.33 -7.12
CA LYS A 38 -4.87 -10.79 -6.94
C LYS A 38 -5.59 -10.12 -5.76
N SER A 39 -4.98 -9.14 -5.12
CA SER A 39 -5.50 -8.47 -3.93
C SER A 39 -5.69 -6.98 -4.18
N VAL A 40 -6.79 -6.44 -3.65
CA VAL A 40 -7.11 -5.01 -3.66
C VAL A 40 -6.85 -4.47 -2.26
N ILE A 41 -5.99 -3.47 -2.16
CA ILE A 41 -5.52 -2.96 -0.87
C ILE A 41 -5.96 -1.50 -0.72
N ILE A 42 -6.63 -1.20 0.39
CA ILE A 42 -7.04 0.13 0.81
C ILE A 42 -6.16 0.52 2.01
N ARG A 43 -5.35 1.57 1.86
CA ARG A 43 -4.48 2.10 2.92
C ARG A 43 -4.88 3.51 3.28
N ASN A 44 -4.95 3.83 4.57
CA ASN A 44 -5.13 5.22 5.02
C ASN A 44 -3.79 6.00 4.97
N ILE A 45 -3.83 7.28 4.61
CA ILE A 45 -2.66 8.16 4.42
C ILE A 45 -2.05 8.59 5.76
N GLU A 46 -2.80 8.53 6.87
CA GLU A 46 -2.32 8.94 8.20
C GLU A 46 -1.23 8.02 8.77
N VAL A 47 -1.00 6.86 8.15
CA VAL A 47 0.09 5.96 8.52
C VAL A 47 1.38 6.46 7.87
N SER A 48 2.03 7.37 8.58
CA SER A 48 3.38 7.86 8.31
C SER A 48 4.29 6.71 7.87
N CYS A 49 4.77 6.87 6.64
CA CYS A 49 5.63 5.96 5.92
C CYS A 49 6.98 5.83 6.63
N SER A 50 7.10 4.91 7.58
CA SER A 50 8.39 4.56 8.22
C SER A 50 9.11 3.40 7.54
N CYS A 51 8.49 2.74 6.54
CA CYS A 51 9.04 1.55 5.90
C CYS A 51 9.31 1.73 4.39
N CYS A 52 9.42 2.97 3.91
CA CYS A 52 10.12 3.24 2.65
C CYS A 52 11.61 3.41 2.92
N SER A 53 12.24 2.46 3.62
CA SER A 53 13.62 2.14 3.31
C SER A 53 13.55 1.45 1.96
N VAL A 54 13.64 2.27 0.92
CA VAL A 54 14.23 1.92 -0.36
C VAL A 54 15.22 0.79 -0.10
N LEU A 55 14.96 -0.40 -0.65
CA LEU A 55 16.04 -1.31 -0.97
C LEU A 55 17.02 -0.45 -1.77
N GLY A 56 18.06 0.04 -1.08
CA GLY A 56 19.27 0.48 -1.71
C GLY A 56 19.74 -0.71 -2.52
N VAL A 57 19.48 -0.64 -3.82
CA VAL A 57 20.41 -1.18 -4.79
C VAL A 57 21.72 -0.44 -4.54
N GLY A 58 22.63 -1.09 -3.81
CA GLY A 58 23.94 -0.64 -3.38
C GLY A 58 24.58 -1.73 -2.54
#